data_AF-A0A7J8CZB4-F1
#
_entry.id   AF-A0A7J8CZB4-F1
#
_cell.length_a   1.000
_cell.length_b   1.000
_cell.length_c   1.000
_cell.angle_alpha   90.00
_cell.angle_beta   90.00
_cell.angle_gamma   90.00
#
_symmetry.space_group_name_H-M   'P 1'
#
loop_
_entity.id
_entity.type
_entity.pdbx_description
1 polymer ?
#
loop_
_entity_poly.entity_id
_entity_poly.type
_entity_poly.pdbx_seq_one_letter_code
_entity_poly.pdbx_strand_id
1 'polypeptide(L)'
;MTKAGNKGGNLRDKLDGNELDLSLSDLNEVPVKELAALPKATILDLSCNKLTTLPSDFCGLTHLVKLDLSKNKLQQLPADFGRLVNLQHLDLLNNRLVTLPVSFAQLKSLKWLDLKDNPLDPALAKVAGDCLDEKQCKQCANKVSTKHPGASFTNSPGTCLCHLLFYLPGHP
;
A
#
# COMPACT_ATOMS: atom_id res chain seq x y z
N MET A 1 8.68 18.93 -27.52
CA MET A 1 7.76 17.85 -27.94
C MET A 1 8.59 16.58 -28.07
N THR A 2 8.68 15.77 -27.02
CA THR A 2 9.43 14.50 -27.09
C THR A 2 8.44 13.39 -26.81
N LYS A 3 7.99 12.79 -27.91
CA LYS A 3 7.16 11.60 -28.00
C LYS A 3 8.03 10.43 -27.54
N ALA A 4 7.98 10.08 -26.25
CA ALA A 4 8.52 8.81 -25.77
C ALA A 4 7.54 7.72 -26.21
N GLY A 5 7.76 7.21 -27.42
CA GLY A 5 7.07 6.04 -27.91
C GLY A 5 7.28 4.89 -26.95
N ASN A 6 6.15 4.30 -26.55
CA ASN A 6 5.98 2.96 -26.03
C ASN A 6 6.95 1.98 -26.71
N LYS A 7 8.16 1.82 -26.16
CA LYS A 7 9.01 0.68 -26.46
C LYS A 7 8.43 -0.45 -25.62
N GLY A 8 7.91 -1.47 -26.29
CA GLY A 8 7.66 -2.79 -25.71
C GLY A 8 8.97 -3.43 -25.27
N GLY A 9 9.63 -2.84 -24.27
CA GLY A 9 10.67 -3.48 -23.50
C GLY A 9 10.00 -4.54 -22.64
N ASN A 10 10.62 -5.72 -22.56
CA ASN A 10 10.14 -6.75 -21.66
C ASN A 10 10.22 -6.19 -20.23
N LEU A 11 9.27 -6.51 -19.35
CA LEU A 11 9.32 -6.06 -17.94
C LEU A 11 10.63 -6.47 -17.24
N ARG A 12 11.30 -7.49 -17.77
CA ARG A 12 12.65 -7.92 -17.40
C ARG A 12 13.73 -6.87 -17.62
N ASP A 13 13.62 -6.04 -18.65
CA ASP A 13 14.61 -5.00 -18.96
C ASP A 13 14.54 -3.82 -17.99
N LYS A 14 13.42 -3.68 -17.28
CA LYS A 14 13.18 -2.66 -16.24
C LYS A 14 13.51 -3.14 -14.83
N LEU A 15 13.91 -4.41 -14.68
CA LEU A 15 14.29 -5.00 -13.40
C LEU A 15 15.77 -4.69 -13.13
N ASP A 16 16.04 -3.78 -12.19
CA ASP A 16 17.38 -3.53 -11.67
C ASP A 16 17.55 -4.25 -10.33
N GLY A 17 18.32 -5.34 -10.34
CA GLY A 17 18.48 -6.21 -9.17
C GLY A 17 17.15 -6.86 -8.73
N ASN A 18 16.49 -6.26 -7.74
CA ASN A 18 15.19 -6.68 -7.21
C ASN A 18 14.11 -5.59 -7.32
N GLU A 19 14.43 -4.47 -7.95
CA GLU A 19 13.55 -3.32 -8.11
C GLU A 19 13.03 -3.24 -9.54
N LEU A 20 11.72 -3.11 -9.65
CA LEU A 20 11.02 -2.98 -10.91
C LEU A 20 10.29 -1.64 -10.94
N ASP A 21 10.81 -0.73 -11.77
CA ASP A 21 10.23 0.59 -11.97
C ASP A 21 9.24 0.57 -13.14
N LEU A 22 7.96 0.73 -12.80
CA LEU A 22 6.85 0.93 -13.73
C LEU A 22 6.16 2.27 -13.47
N SER A 23 6.85 3.21 -12.83
CA SER A 23 6.36 4.56 -12.64
C SER A 23 6.17 5.26 -13.99
N LEU A 24 5.27 6.26 -14.02
CA LEU A 24 5.06 7.13 -15.19
C LEU A 24 4.82 6.38 -16.52
N SER A 25 4.26 5.17 -16.45
CA SER A 25 4.09 4.28 -17.61
C SER A 25 2.69 4.37 -18.22
N ASP A 26 1.90 5.38 -17.84
CA ASP A 26 0.51 5.61 -18.25
C ASP A 26 -0.39 4.36 -18.08
N LEU A 27 -0.06 3.50 -17.11
CA LEU A 27 -0.75 2.22 -16.91
C LEU A 27 -2.18 2.45 -16.41
N ASN A 28 -3.14 1.82 -17.09
CA ASN A 28 -4.53 1.74 -16.65
C ASN A 28 -4.81 0.45 -15.84
N GLU A 29 -4.03 -0.59 -16.07
CA GLU A 29 -4.11 -1.88 -15.39
C GLU A 29 -2.71 -2.38 -15.05
N VAL A 30 -2.60 -3.14 -13.95
CA VAL A 30 -1.33 -3.75 -13.52
C VAL A 30 -1.12 -5.08 -14.25
N PRO A 31 0.04 -5.29 -14.92
CA PRO A 31 0.37 -6.54 -15.62
C PRO A 31 0.76 -7.66 -14.63
N VAL A 32 -0.22 -8.15 -13.86
CA VAL A 32 0.00 -9.12 -12.77
C VAL A 32 0.60 -10.45 -13.23
N LYS A 33 0.28 -10.92 -14.44
CA LYS A 33 0.80 -12.20 -14.94
C LYS A 33 2.31 -12.12 -15.15
N GLU A 34 2.78 -11.01 -15.69
CA GLU A 34 4.18 -10.77 -15.95
C GLU A 34 4.94 -10.46 -14.66
N LEU A 35 4.34 -9.71 -13.73
CA LEU A 35 4.91 -9.50 -12.39
C LEU A 35 5.05 -10.83 -11.63
N ALA A 36 4.05 -11.72 -11.72
CA ALA A 36 4.11 -13.04 -11.10
C ALA A 36 5.21 -13.93 -11.71
N ALA A 37 5.58 -13.70 -12.97
CA ALA A 37 6.70 -14.36 -13.64
C ALA A 37 8.09 -13.78 -13.24
N LEU A 38 8.13 -12.76 -12.39
CA LEU A 38 9.34 -12.08 -11.91
C LEU A 38 9.47 -12.18 -10.38
N PRO A 39 9.61 -13.38 -9.78
CA PRO A 39 9.68 -13.54 -8.33
C PRO A 39 10.90 -12.87 -7.67
N LYS A 40 11.88 -12.40 -8.46
CA LYS A 40 13.02 -11.62 -7.99
C LYS A 40 12.67 -10.14 -7.73
N ALA A 41 11.58 -9.64 -8.30
CA ALA A 41 11.14 -8.27 -8.14
C ALA A 41 10.46 -8.10 -6.77
N THR A 42 11.22 -7.77 -5.74
CA THR A 42 10.67 -7.57 -4.38
C THR A 42 10.29 -6.11 -4.12
N ILE A 43 10.79 -5.18 -4.94
CA ILE A 43 10.45 -3.77 -4.89
C ILE A 43 9.73 -3.42 -6.20
N LEU A 44 8.52 -2.89 -6.10
CA LEU A 44 7.69 -2.55 -7.25
C LEU A 44 7.23 -1.11 -7.14
N ASP A 45 7.63 -0.28 -8.10
CA ASP A 45 7.17 1.09 -8.23
C ASP A 45 6.11 1.17 -9.35
N LEU A 46 4.88 1.49 -8.96
CA LEU A 46 3.73 1.74 -9.84
C LEU A 46 3.23 3.18 -9.69
N SER A 47 4.07 4.08 -9.17
CA SER A 47 3.71 5.47 -8.90
C SER A 47 3.40 6.27 -10.17
N CYS A 48 2.64 7.35 -10.03
CA CYS A 48 2.31 8.26 -11.14
C CYS A 48 1.67 7.56 -12.37
N ASN A 49 0.84 6.55 -12.15
CA ASN A 49 0.07 5.89 -13.21
C ASN A 49 -1.41 6.33 -13.17
N LYS A 50 -2.26 5.67 -13.98
CA LYS A 50 -3.70 5.95 -14.06
C LYS A 50 -4.52 4.79 -13.48
N LEU A 51 -3.95 4.03 -12.54
CA LEU A 51 -4.60 2.86 -11.95
C LEU A 51 -5.81 3.30 -11.12
N THR A 52 -6.98 2.77 -11.45
CA THR A 52 -8.23 3.03 -10.71
C THR A 52 -8.59 1.91 -9.73
N THR A 53 -8.10 0.70 -10.00
CA THR A 53 -8.33 -0.52 -9.24
C THR A 53 -7.12 -1.43 -9.38
N LEU A 54 -6.91 -2.33 -8.41
CA LEU A 54 -5.99 -3.46 -8.54
C LEU A 54 -6.79 -4.74 -8.80
N PRO A 55 -6.35 -5.63 -9.70
CA PRO A 55 -7.00 -6.91 -9.92
C PRO A 55 -6.84 -7.83 -8.69
N SER A 56 -7.76 -8.77 -8.49
CA SER A 56 -7.71 -9.73 -7.37
C SER A 56 -6.43 -10.59 -7.38
N ASP A 57 -5.91 -10.88 -8.57
CA ASP A 57 -4.67 -11.64 -8.75
C ASP A 57 -3.42 -10.88 -8.28
N PHE A 58 -3.51 -9.56 -8.09
CA PHE A 58 -2.42 -8.75 -7.52
C PHE A 58 -2.03 -9.24 -6.13
N CYS A 59 -3.00 -9.72 -5.36
CA CYS A 59 -2.78 -10.30 -4.04
C CYS A 59 -1.97 -11.62 -4.07
N GLY A 60 -1.71 -12.17 -5.26
CA GLY A 60 -0.82 -13.30 -5.48
C GLY A 60 0.67 -12.94 -5.51
N LEU A 61 1.02 -11.65 -5.58
CA LEU A 61 2.41 -11.15 -5.59
C LEU A 61 3.02 -11.14 -4.19
N THR A 62 2.93 -12.28 -3.48
CA THR A 62 3.31 -12.41 -2.06
C THR A 62 4.82 -12.24 -1.79
N HIS A 63 5.64 -12.19 -2.84
CA HIS A 63 7.08 -11.94 -2.80
C HIS A 63 7.44 -10.45 -2.67
N LEU A 64 6.46 -9.54 -2.85
CA LEU A 64 6.69 -8.10 -2.71
C LEU A 64 7.01 -7.72 -1.26
N VAL A 65 8.04 -6.89 -1.12
CA VAL A 65 8.53 -6.32 0.15
C VAL A 65 8.29 -4.82 0.19
N LYS A 66 8.42 -4.13 -0.95
CA LYS A 66 8.09 -2.70 -1.07
C LYS A 66 7.19 -2.48 -2.28
N LEU A 67 6.15 -1.68 -2.09
CA LEU A 67 5.19 -1.35 -3.12
C LEU A 67 4.88 0.15 -3.07
N ASP A 68 5.15 0.85 -4.16
CA ASP A 68 4.73 2.23 -4.35
C ASP A 68 3.55 2.28 -5.33
N LEU A 69 2.41 2.76 -4.85
CA LEU A 69 1.18 3.00 -5.62
C LEU A 69 0.78 4.48 -5.55
N SER A 70 1.70 5.36 -5.16
CA SER A 70 1.44 6.78 -4.98
C SER A 70 1.02 7.46 -6.29
N LYS A 71 0.29 8.57 -6.19
CA LYS A 71 -0.17 9.38 -7.32
C LYS A 71 -0.91 8.58 -8.39
N ASN A 72 -1.76 7.65 -7.95
CA ASN A 72 -2.70 6.93 -8.79
C ASN A 72 -4.13 7.43 -8.54
N LYS A 73 -5.13 6.69 -9.02
CA LYS A 73 -6.56 7.00 -8.85
C LYS A 73 -7.29 5.85 -8.15
N LEU A 74 -6.59 5.09 -7.32
CA LEU A 74 -7.15 3.90 -6.66
C LEU A 74 -8.29 4.31 -5.74
N GLN A 75 -9.48 3.77 -6.00
CA GLN A 75 -10.67 4.02 -5.19
C GLN A 75 -10.81 3.04 -4.03
N GLN A 76 -10.31 1.82 -4.23
CA GLN A 76 -10.33 0.74 -3.26
C GLN A 76 -9.16 -0.20 -3.50
N LEU A 77 -8.73 -0.90 -2.45
CA LEU A 77 -7.83 -2.04 -2.56
C LEU A 77 -8.64 -3.35 -2.63
N PRO A 78 -8.08 -4.43 -3.22
CA PRO A 78 -8.73 -5.74 -3.25
C PRO A 78 -9.05 -6.27 -1.85
N ALA A 79 -10.12 -7.05 -1.72
CA ALA A 79 -10.51 -7.66 -0.44
C ALA A 79 -9.40 -8.52 0.16
N ASP A 80 -8.59 -9.17 -0.68
CA ASP A 80 -7.50 -10.06 -0.29
C ASP A 80 -6.12 -9.38 -0.21
N PHE A 81 -6.05 -8.04 -0.17
CA PHE A 81 -4.77 -7.32 -0.17
C PHE A 81 -3.84 -7.73 0.99
N GLY A 82 -4.41 -8.25 2.07
CA GLY A 82 -3.70 -8.86 3.20
C GLY A 82 -2.80 -10.05 2.88
N ARG A 83 -2.97 -10.69 1.72
CA ARG A 83 -2.15 -11.82 1.29
C ARG A 83 -0.69 -11.43 1.01
N LEU A 84 -0.40 -10.15 0.85
CA LEU A 84 0.96 -9.60 0.69
C LEU A 84 1.73 -9.61 2.02
N VAL A 85 1.84 -10.79 2.63
CA VAL A 85 2.33 -10.96 4.01
C VAL A 85 3.78 -10.52 4.22
N ASN A 86 4.59 -10.46 3.14
CA ASN A 86 5.98 -10.01 3.19
C ASN A 86 6.14 -8.50 3.00
N LEU A 87 5.05 -7.77 2.73
CA LEU A 87 5.10 -6.35 2.44
C LEU A 87 5.51 -5.58 3.69
N GLN A 88 6.60 -4.80 3.57
CA GLN A 88 7.18 -3.99 4.63
C GLN A 88 6.98 -2.50 4.39
N HIS A 89 6.86 -2.08 3.13
CA HIS A 89 6.68 -0.67 2.77
C HIS A 89 5.57 -0.54 1.74
N LEU A 90 4.60 0.31 2.02
CA LEU A 90 3.47 0.58 1.14
C LEU A 90 3.20 2.08 1.03
N ASP A 91 3.38 2.63 -0.16
CA ASP A 91 2.99 4.01 -0.47
C ASP A 91 1.65 4.03 -1.21
N LEU A 92 0.66 4.71 -0.65
CA LEU A 92 -0.66 4.94 -1.26
C LEU A 92 -0.98 6.44 -1.32
N LEU A 93 0.01 7.32 -1.16
CA LEU A 93 -0.14 8.76 -1.19
C LEU A 93 -0.86 9.23 -2.46
N ASN A 94 -1.72 10.24 -2.35
CA ASN A 94 -2.40 10.88 -3.48
C ASN A 94 -3.18 9.87 -4.33
N ASN A 95 -4.11 9.17 -3.67
CA ASN A 95 -5.07 8.25 -4.30
C ASN A 95 -6.51 8.69 -3.96
N ARG A 96 -7.50 7.84 -4.25
CA ARG A 96 -8.92 8.12 -3.98
C ARG A 96 -9.51 7.12 -2.98
N LEU A 97 -8.67 6.57 -2.10
CA LEU A 97 -9.09 5.56 -1.13
C LEU A 97 -10.00 6.19 -0.09
N VAL A 98 -11.16 5.59 0.10
CA VAL A 98 -12.10 5.95 1.18
C VAL A 98 -11.95 5.00 2.36
N THR A 99 -11.76 3.71 2.08
CA THR A 99 -11.63 2.65 3.10
C THR A 99 -10.47 1.72 2.76
N LEU A 100 -10.04 0.94 3.75
CA LEU A 100 -9.10 -0.16 3.58
C LEU A 100 -9.81 -1.50 3.82
N PRO A 101 -9.44 -2.57 3.11
CA PRO A 101 -10.07 -3.88 3.26
C PRO A 101 -9.75 -4.49 4.63
N VAL A 102 -10.66 -5.32 5.16
CA VAL A 102 -10.47 -6.00 6.46
C VAL A 102 -9.17 -6.82 6.51
N SER A 103 -8.79 -7.41 5.37
CA SER A 103 -7.57 -8.21 5.24
C SER A 103 -6.30 -7.36 5.38
N PHE A 104 -6.38 -6.03 5.34
CA PHE A 104 -5.21 -5.16 5.56
C PHE A 104 -4.55 -5.41 6.93
N ALA A 105 -5.33 -5.84 7.94
CA ALA A 105 -4.81 -6.27 9.24
C ALA A 105 -3.90 -7.52 9.20
N GLN A 106 -3.88 -8.26 8.08
CA GLN A 106 -3.02 -9.43 7.89
C GLN A 106 -1.59 -9.05 7.45
N LEU A 107 -1.34 -7.79 7.09
CA LEU A 107 -0.01 -7.28 6.69
C LEU A 107 0.91 -7.11 7.91
N LYS A 108 1.24 -8.21 8.57
CA LYS A 108 1.98 -8.22 9.84
C LYS A 108 3.42 -7.72 9.72
N SER A 109 4.01 -7.85 8.53
CA SER A 109 5.37 -7.38 8.25
C SER A 109 5.43 -5.93 7.83
N LEU A 110 4.29 -5.23 7.68
CA LEU A 110 4.26 -3.85 7.26
C LEU A 110 4.96 -2.99 8.32
N LYS A 111 5.89 -2.14 7.87
CA LYS A 111 6.68 -1.24 8.71
C LYS A 111 6.38 0.21 8.38
N TRP A 112 6.10 0.51 7.11
CA TRP A 112 5.82 1.86 6.66
C TRP A 112 4.58 1.89 5.76
N LEU A 113 3.73 2.89 5.99
CA LEU A 113 2.50 3.12 5.27
C LEU A 113 2.25 4.62 5.12
N ASP A 114 2.08 5.10 3.89
CA ASP A 114 1.61 6.46 3.62
C ASP A 114 0.25 6.41 2.93
N LEU A 115 -0.72 7.14 3.51
CA LEU A 115 -2.08 7.29 3.01
C LEU A 115 -2.46 8.77 2.83
N LYS A 116 -1.50 9.70 2.92
CA LYS A 116 -1.77 11.13 2.77
C LYS A 116 -2.44 11.42 1.43
N ASP A 117 -3.20 12.51 1.39
CA ASP A 117 -3.91 12.92 0.19
C ASP A 117 -4.85 11.82 -0.35
N ASN A 118 -5.53 11.12 0.56
CA ASN A 118 -6.67 10.25 0.25
C ASN A 118 -7.92 10.77 0.97
N PRO A 119 -9.11 10.70 0.35
CA PRO A 119 -10.38 11.04 0.98
C PRO A 119 -10.84 9.92 1.94
N LEU A 120 -9.97 9.51 2.85
CA LEU A 120 -10.24 8.45 3.82
C LEU A 120 -11.45 8.82 4.66
N ASP A 121 -12.29 7.82 4.95
CA ASP A 121 -13.40 7.94 5.88
C ASP A 121 -12.89 8.55 7.21
N PRO A 122 -13.59 9.54 7.80
CA PRO A 122 -13.11 10.24 8.98
C PRO A 122 -12.82 9.33 10.18
N ALA A 123 -13.47 8.17 10.31
CA ALA A 123 -13.13 7.19 11.34
C ALA A 123 -11.75 6.59 11.07
N LEU A 124 -11.46 6.21 9.83
CA LEU A 124 -10.17 5.68 9.41
C LEU A 124 -9.09 6.76 9.40
N ALA A 125 -9.39 7.94 8.87
CA ALA A 125 -8.50 9.10 8.83
C ALA A 125 -8.09 9.55 10.23
N LYS A 126 -8.96 9.39 11.23
CA LYS A 126 -8.62 9.70 12.62
C LYS A 126 -7.68 8.67 13.24
N VAL A 127 -7.80 7.39 12.89
CA VAL A 127 -6.89 6.36 13.40
C VAL A 127 -5.57 6.38 12.62
N ALA A 128 -5.62 6.54 11.31
CA ALA A 128 -4.45 6.64 10.44
C ALA A 128 -3.71 7.97 10.62
N GLY A 129 -4.42 9.10 10.68
CA GLY A 129 -3.89 10.47 10.73
C GLY A 129 -2.99 10.75 11.92
N ASP A 130 -3.28 10.09 13.03
CA ASP A 130 -2.55 10.16 14.29
C ASP A 130 -1.21 9.34 14.18
N CYS A 131 -1.13 8.44 13.18
CA CYS A 131 0.05 7.67 12.76
C CYS A 131 0.79 8.24 11.52
N LEU A 132 0.37 9.37 10.92
CA LEU A 132 0.94 9.89 9.65
C LEU A 132 2.22 10.75 9.79
N ASP A 133 2.69 11.01 11.01
CA ASP A 133 3.87 11.83 11.28
C ASP A 133 4.87 11.11 12.20
N GLU A 134 6.15 11.07 11.80
CA GLU A 134 7.23 10.39 12.54
C GLU A 134 7.34 10.88 13.99
N LYS A 135 6.97 12.15 14.27
CA LYS A 135 6.98 12.72 15.63
C LYS A 135 5.71 12.39 16.43
N GLN A 136 4.56 12.22 15.78
CA GLN A 136 3.26 11.98 16.45
C GLN A 136 3.01 10.50 16.75
N CYS A 137 3.75 9.62 16.09
CA CYS A 137 3.65 8.18 16.27
C CYS A 137 3.73 7.69 17.73
N LYS A 138 4.66 8.26 18.50
CA LYS A 138 4.88 7.89 19.90
C LYS A 138 3.72 8.29 20.80
N GLN A 139 2.97 9.35 20.45
CA GLN A 139 1.80 9.80 21.20
C GLN A 139 0.52 9.04 20.82
N CYS A 140 0.40 8.66 19.54
CA CYS A 140 -0.72 7.90 19.02
C CYS A 140 -0.85 6.52 19.69
N ALA A 141 0.28 5.81 19.86
CA ALA A 141 0.33 4.51 20.54
C ALA A 141 -0.30 4.53 21.94
N ASN A 142 -0.11 5.60 22.71
CA ASN A 142 -0.68 5.74 24.06
C ASN A 142 -2.18 6.09 24.07
N LYS A 143 -2.65 6.89 23.10
CA LYS A 143 -4.06 7.33 23.03
C LYS A 143 -5.00 6.31 22.39
N VAL A 144 -4.50 5.52 21.45
CA VAL A 144 -5.33 4.50 20.77
C VAL A 144 -5.48 3.26 21.64
N SER A 145 -4.43 2.83 22.36
CA SER A 145 -4.50 1.71 23.32
C SER A 145 -5.52 1.94 24.45
N THR A 146 -5.84 3.20 24.77
CA THR A 146 -6.81 3.56 25.82
C THR A 146 -8.24 3.74 25.31
N LYS A 147 -8.46 3.85 23.98
CA LYS A 147 -9.80 4.01 23.37
C LYS A 147 -10.27 2.82 22.54
N HIS A 148 -9.36 1.96 22.08
CA HIS A 148 -9.68 0.78 21.27
C HIS A 148 -8.81 -0.41 21.73
N PRO A 149 -9.35 -1.34 22.54
CA PRO A 149 -8.56 -2.40 23.19
C PRO A 149 -7.98 -3.46 22.24
N GLY A 150 -8.24 -3.36 20.93
CA GLY A 150 -7.66 -4.22 19.90
C GLY A 150 -6.47 -3.63 19.15
N ALA A 151 -6.23 -2.33 19.19
CA ALA A 151 -5.10 -1.75 18.44
C ALA A 151 -3.76 -2.12 19.10
N SER A 152 -2.86 -2.77 18.35
CA SER A 152 -1.50 -3.06 18.81
C SER A 152 -0.50 -2.15 18.09
N PHE A 153 0.55 -1.73 18.79
CA PHE A 153 1.58 -0.85 18.26
C PHE A 153 2.95 -1.49 18.46
N THR A 154 3.76 -1.57 17.40
CA THR A 154 5.17 -1.91 17.51
C THR A 154 6.00 -0.65 17.24
N ASN A 155 6.68 -0.15 18.26
CA ASN A 155 7.51 1.04 18.18
C ASN A 155 8.89 0.64 17.60
N SER A 156 9.12 0.89 16.31
CA SER A 156 10.45 0.77 15.67
C SER A 156 10.94 2.15 15.21
N PRO A 157 12.25 2.45 15.32
CA PRO A 157 12.78 3.75 14.94
C PRO A 157 12.56 4.02 13.45
N GLY A 158 11.85 5.11 13.13
CA GLY A 158 11.55 5.55 11.76
C GLY A 158 10.19 5.10 11.20
N THR A 159 9.34 4.46 12.01
CA THR A 159 8.11 3.82 11.51
C THR A 159 6.96 3.99 12.47
N CYS A 160 5.88 4.59 11.97
CA CYS A 160 4.61 4.52 12.64
C CYS A 160 3.69 3.53 11.95
N LEU A 161 3.53 2.37 12.56
CA LEU A 161 2.48 1.46 12.15
C LEU A 161 1.47 1.31 13.29
N CYS A 162 0.33 1.98 13.14
CA CYS A 162 -0.88 1.56 13.81
C CYS A 162 -1.24 0.18 13.23
N HIS A 163 -1.13 -0.91 14.01
CA HIS A 163 -1.83 -2.14 13.67
C HIS A 163 -3.32 -1.87 13.93
N LEU A 164 -4.03 -1.30 12.94
CA LEU A 164 -5.48 -1.23 12.98
C LEU A 164 -6.01 -2.67 12.99
N LEU A 165 -6.34 -3.19 14.18
CA LEU A 165 -7.43 -4.15 14.24
C LEU A 165 -8.69 -3.36 13.88
N PHE A 166 -9.09 -3.41 12.61
CA PHE A 166 -10.32 -2.80 12.12
C PHE A 166 -11.50 -3.39 12.91
N TYR A 167 -11.97 -2.67 13.91
CA TYR A 167 -13.31 -2.86 14.45
C TYR A 167 -14.22 -1.96 13.62
N LEU A 168 -14.73 -2.47 12.49
CA LEU A 168 -15.89 -1.85 11.85
C LEU A 168 -17.14 -2.26 12.66
N PRO A 169 -18.06 -1.33 12.97
CA PRO A 169 -19.34 -1.68 13.55
C PRO A 169 -20.18 -2.31 12.45
N GLY A 170 -20.42 -3.62 12.52
CA GLY A 170 -21.31 -4.30 11.59
C GLY A 170 -20.79 -5.64 11.09
N HIS A 171 -20.76 -6.63 11.98
CA HIS A 171 -21.23 -7.98 11.66
C HIS A 171 -21.86 -8.52 12.97
N PRO A 172 -22.99 -9.24 12.88
CA PRO A 172 -23.90 -9.49 14.00
C PRO A 172 -23.28 -10.24 15.18
#